data_AF-A0A7S1WTT2-F1
#
_entry.id   AF-A0A7S1WTT2-F1
#
_cell.length_a   1.000
_cell.length_b   1.000
_cell.length_c   1.000
_cell.angle_alpha   90.00
_cell.angle_beta   90.00
_cell.angle_gamma   90.00
#
_symmetry.space_group_name_H-M   'P 1'
#
loop_
_entity.id
_entity.type
_entity.pdbx_description
1 polymer ?
#
loop_
_entity_poly.entity_id
_entity_poly.type
_entity_poly.pdbx_seq_one_letter_code
_entity_poly.pdbx_strand_id
1 'polypeptide(L)'
;VPQEAYERGFVSLRWIGVTLACVAGMLLLDPRLRRLAVERGYESPNDFITDRYRSSRCRVLCAACGCVPMLIFLSVQMISFAAILGGITQNAIPKWAFMLAFITIILGLEVLGG
;
A
#
# COMPACT_ATOMS: atom_id res chain seq x y z
N VAL A 1 -4.01 7.34 11.63
CA VAL A 1 -5.29 8.00 11.96
C VAL A 1 -5.61 7.97 13.46
N PRO A 2 -5.72 6.81 14.16
CA PRO A 2 -6.10 6.82 15.58
C PRO A 2 -5.04 7.45 16.50
N GLN A 3 -3.75 7.20 16.25
CA GLN A 3 -2.68 7.83 17.03
C GLN A 3 -2.58 9.35 16.77
N GLU A 4 -2.67 9.79 15.51
CA GLU A 4 -2.74 11.23 15.20
C GLU A 4 -4.00 11.88 15.78
N ALA A 5 -5.12 11.16 15.90
CA ALA A 5 -6.34 11.69 16.52
C ALA A 5 -6.16 11.88 18.03
N TYR A 6 -5.38 11.01 18.67
CA TYR A 6 -4.99 11.17 20.07
C TYR A 6 -4.06 12.38 20.27
N GLU A 7 -3.09 12.59 19.38
CA GLU A 7 -2.09 13.66 19.52
C GLU A 7 -2.58 15.04 19.01
N ARG A 8 -3.38 15.08 17.94
CA ARG A 8 -3.75 16.32 17.21
C ARG A 8 -5.26 16.51 17.08
N GLY A 9 -6.07 15.66 17.71
CA GLY A 9 -7.53 15.78 17.74
C GLY A 9 -8.18 15.69 16.35
N PHE A 10 -9.14 16.58 16.11
CA PHE A 10 -9.99 16.60 14.90
C PHE A 10 -9.25 16.86 13.58
N VAL A 11 -7.99 17.31 13.61
CA VAL A 11 -7.17 17.47 12.39
C VAL A 11 -7.04 16.15 11.62
N SER A 12 -7.13 15.01 12.33
CA SER A 12 -7.08 13.68 11.73
C SER A 12 -8.25 13.36 10.79
N LEU A 13 -9.36 14.10 10.87
CA LEU A 13 -10.50 13.93 9.95
C LEU A 13 -10.16 14.32 8.50
N ARG A 14 -9.09 15.09 8.27
CA ARG A 14 -8.63 15.46 6.92
C ARG A 14 -8.40 14.24 6.03
N TRP A 15 -7.97 13.12 6.61
CA TRP A 15 -7.71 11.89 5.87
C TRP A 15 -8.97 11.30 5.23
N ILE A 16 -10.15 11.54 5.81
CA ILE A 16 -11.42 11.08 5.24
C ILE A 16 -11.71 11.82 3.93
N GLY A 17 -11.60 13.15 3.95
CA GLY A 17 -11.80 13.98 2.76
C GLY A 17 -10.79 13.70 1.66
N VAL A 18 -9.51 13.53 2.02
CA VAL A 18 -8.46 13.13 1.08
C VAL A 18 -8.76 11.76 0.47
N THR A 19 -9.15 10.78 1.28
CA THR A 19 -9.49 9.43 0.78
C THR A 19 -10.66 9.50 -0.20
N LEU A 20 -11.71 10.27 0.11
CA LEU A 20 -12.86 10.44 -0.79
C LEU A 20 -12.45 11.10 -2.12
N ALA A 21 -11.59 12.13 -2.08
CA ALA A 21 -11.07 12.78 -3.28
C ALA A 21 -10.23 11.81 -4.12
N CYS A 22 -9.39 10.98 -3.49
CA CYS A 22 -8.63 9.94 -4.18
C CYS A 22 -9.55 8.92 -4.86
N VAL A 23 -10.57 8.42 -4.15
CA VAL A 23 -11.55 7.46 -4.71
C VAL A 23 -12.32 8.08 -5.87
N ALA A 24 -12.75 9.33 -5.76
CA ALA A 24 -13.42 10.05 -6.85
C ALA A 24 -12.51 10.19 -8.08
N GLY A 25 -11.22 10.50 -7.87
CA GLY A 25 -10.21 10.56 -8.94
C GLY A 25 -10.00 9.20 -9.60
N MET A 26 -9.91 8.13 -8.82
CA MET A 26 -9.82 6.75 -9.32
C MET A 26 -11.05 6.39 -10.16
N LEU A 27 -12.27 6.64 -9.69
CA LEU A 27 -13.49 6.34 -10.44
C LEU A 27 -13.58 7.04 -11.81
N LEU A 28 -12.95 8.21 -11.96
CA LEU A 28 -12.91 8.92 -13.25
C LEU A 28 -11.86 8.35 -14.21
N LEU A 29 -10.72 7.87 -13.69
CA LEU A 29 -9.56 7.42 -14.47
C LEU A 29 -9.59 5.91 -14.74
N ASP A 30 -9.96 5.12 -13.75
CA ASP A 30 -10.03 3.66 -13.78
C ASP A 30 -10.84 3.09 -14.94
N PRO A 31 -12.05 3.57 -15.31
CA PRO A 31 -12.78 2.99 -16.43
C PRO A 31 -12.04 3.15 -17.76
N ARG A 32 -11.31 4.26 -17.94
CA ARG A 32 -10.51 4.51 -19.15
C ARG A 32 -9.22 3.70 -19.14
N LEU A 33 -8.54 3.65 -18.00
CA LEU A 33 -7.30 2.88 -17.81
C LEU A 33 -7.56 1.39 -17.96
N ARG A 34 -8.64 0.86 -17.36
CA ARG A 34 -9.01 -0.56 -17.45
C ARG A 34 -9.32 -0.97 -18.88
N ARG A 35 -10.04 -0.14 -19.64
CA ARG A 35 -10.30 -0.41 -21.06
C ARG A 35 -9.00 -0.50 -21.85
N LEU A 36 -8.07 0.44 -21.64
CA LEU A 36 -6.79 0.44 -22.33
C LEU A 36 -5.89 -0.72 -21.89
N ALA A 37 -5.93 -1.10 -20.62
CA ALA A 37 -5.21 -2.26 -20.08
C ALA A 37 -5.69 -3.57 -20.72
N VAL A 38 -7.00 -3.73 -20.94
CA VAL A 38 -7.56 -4.91 -21.62
C VAL A 38 -7.22 -4.89 -23.12
N GLU A 39 -7.32 -3.74 -23.79
CA GLU A 39 -7.03 -3.63 -25.23
C GLU A 39 -5.54 -3.85 -25.55
N ARG A 40 -4.62 -3.46 -24.66
CA ARG A 40 -3.16 -3.54 -24.88
C ARG A 40 -2.42 -4.58 -24.03
N GLY A 41 -3.14 -5.30 -23.16
CA GLY A 41 -2.57 -6.35 -22.30
C GLY A 41 -1.64 -5.82 -21.21
N TYR A 42 -1.95 -4.68 -20.60
CA TYR A 42 -1.14 -4.18 -19.49
C TYR A 42 -1.41 -4.96 -18.20
N GLU A 43 -0.36 -5.57 -17.64
CA GLU A 43 -0.42 -6.26 -16.35
C GLU A 43 -0.10 -5.31 -15.19
N SER A 44 0.73 -4.29 -15.42
CA SER A 44 1.07 -3.29 -14.42
C SER A 44 0.74 -1.86 -14.85
N PRO A 45 0.46 -0.95 -13.90
CA PRO A 45 0.34 0.48 -14.19
C PRO A 45 1.62 1.08 -14.79
N ASN A 46 2.78 0.48 -14.51
CA ASN A 46 4.06 0.90 -15.07
C ASN A 46 4.17 0.60 -16.56
N ASP A 47 3.46 -0.41 -17.07
CA ASP A 47 3.45 -0.72 -18.50
C ASP A 47 2.72 0.35 -19.30
N PHE A 48 1.65 0.92 -18.74
CA PHE A 48 0.98 2.08 -19.33
C PHE A 48 1.92 3.29 -19.47
N ILE A 49 2.70 3.58 -18.42
CA ILE A 49 3.66 4.70 -18.45
C ILE A 49 4.80 4.41 -19.44
N THR A 50 5.28 3.16 -19.46
CA THR A 50 6.35 2.74 -20.37
C THR A 50 5.91 2.83 -21.84
N ASP A 51 4.69 2.40 -22.17
CA ASP A 51 4.16 2.51 -23.54
C ASP A 51 3.91 3.97 -23.94
N ARG A 52 3.49 4.83 -22.99
CA ARG A 52 3.21 6.24 -23.26
C ARG A 52 4.47 7.07 -23.53
N TYR A 53 5.55 6.83 -22.80
CA TYR A 53 6.77 7.65 -22.83
C TYR A 53 7.96 6.99 -23.57
N ARG A 54 7.91 5.67 -23.81
CA ARG A 54 8.95 4.87 -24.53
C ARG A 54 10.41 5.11 -24.09
N SER A 55 10.61 5.61 -22.88
CA SER A 55 11.93 5.98 -22.34
C SER A 55 12.35 5.02 -21.22
N SER A 56 13.54 4.43 -21.35
CA SER A 56 14.09 3.51 -20.35
C SER A 56 14.32 4.19 -18.99
N ARG A 57 14.62 5.50 -18.96
CA ARG A 57 14.81 6.25 -17.71
C ARG A 57 13.49 6.44 -16.97
N CYS A 58 12.41 6.74 -17.69
CA CYS A 58 11.07 6.86 -17.11
C CYS A 58 10.59 5.53 -16.53
N ARG A 59 10.88 4.41 -17.21
CA ARG A 59 10.52 3.07 -16.72
C ARG A 59 11.14 2.74 -15.37
N VAL A 60 12.46 2.98 -15.23
CA VAL A 60 13.18 2.70 -13.97
C VAL A 60 12.70 3.63 -12.86
N LEU A 61 12.46 4.92 -13.16
CA LEU A 61 11.97 5.86 -12.17
C LEU A 61 10.56 5.47 -11.67
N CYS A 62 9.66 5.08 -12.56
CA CYS A 62 8.32 4.66 -12.19
C CYS A 62 8.31 3.32 -11.42
N ALA A 63 9.19 2.37 -11.78
CA ALA A 63 9.41 1.16 -10.99
C ALA A 63 9.90 1.49 -9.57
N ALA A 64 10.90 2.37 -9.44
CA ALA A 64 11.41 2.79 -8.14
C ALA A 64 10.33 3.51 -7.30
N CYS A 65 9.57 4.42 -7.90
CA CYS A 65 8.46 5.12 -7.23
C CYS A 65 7.31 4.18 -6.83
N GLY A 66 7.15 3.03 -7.48
CA GLY A 66 6.20 2.00 -7.05
C GLY A 66 6.74 1.16 -5.89
N CYS A 67 7.97 0.66 -6.02
CA CYS A 67 8.56 -0.26 -5.04
C CYS A 67 8.92 0.41 -3.71
N VAL A 68 9.52 1.60 -3.74
CA VAL A 68 10.05 2.25 -2.52
C VAL A 68 8.92 2.57 -1.51
N PRO A 69 7.80 3.22 -1.90
CA PRO A 69 6.70 3.45 -0.97
C PRO A 69 6.08 2.15 -0.47
N MET A 70 6.05 1.10 -1.29
CA MET A 70 5.48 -0.18 -0.90
C MET A 70 6.31 -0.88 0.17
N LEU A 71 7.64 -0.81 0.11
CA LEU A 71 8.53 -1.31 1.16
C LEU A 71 8.35 -0.55 2.48
N ILE A 72 8.22 0.78 2.41
CA ILE A 72 7.96 1.62 3.58
C ILE A 72 6.60 1.26 4.18
N PHE A 73 5.57 1.13 3.33
CA PHE A 73 4.22 0.75 3.75
C PHE A 73 4.22 -0.61 4.46
N LEU A 74 4.87 -1.62 3.89
CA LEU A 74 4.99 -2.95 4.51
C LEU A 74 5.67 -2.88 5.88
N SER A 75 6.76 -2.11 5.99
CA SER A 75 7.49 -1.92 7.26
C SER A 75 6.62 -1.28 8.34
N VAL A 76 5.86 -0.24 7.99
CA VAL A 76 4.92 0.44 8.89
C VAL A 76 3.78 -0.50 9.29
N GLN A 77 3.28 -1.29 8.36
CA GLN A 77 2.20 -2.24 8.62
C GLN A 77 2.64 -3.33 9.60
N MET A 78 3.87 -3.85 9.48
CA MET A 78 4.46 -4.81 10.42
C MET A 78 4.52 -4.26 11.85
N ILE A 79 5.03 -3.03 12.02
CA ILE A 79 5.16 -2.39 13.34
C ILE A 79 3.77 -2.15 13.94
N SER A 80 2.83 -1.66 13.14
CA SER A 80 1.46 -1.41 13.56
C SER A 80 0.76 -2.69 14.02
N PHE A 81 0.92 -3.79 13.28
CA PHE A 81 0.37 -5.09 13.65
C PHE A 81 0.95 -5.61 14.98
N ALA A 82 2.27 -5.54 15.15
CA ALA A 82 2.92 -5.93 16.39
C ALA A 82 2.48 -5.07 17.58
N ALA A 83 2.24 -3.76 17.38
CA ALA A 83 1.74 -2.86 18.42
C ALA A 83 0.32 -3.21 18.86
N ILE A 84 -0.56 -3.56 17.92
CA ILE A 84 -1.94 -3.97 18.22
C ILE A 84 -1.95 -5.27 19.03
N LEU A 85 -1.20 -6.29 18.59
CA LEU A 85 -1.10 -7.56 19.31
C LEU A 85 -0.43 -7.42 20.68
N GLY A 86 0.59 -6.58 20.79
CA GLY A 86 1.20 -6.24 22.08
C GLY A 86 0.22 -5.59 23.05
N GLY A 87 -0.66 -4.72 22.54
CA GLY A 87 -1.74 -4.12 23.33
C GLY A 87 -2.76 -5.15 23.84
N ILE A 88 -3.14 -6.12 23.01
CA ILE A 88 -4.08 -7.19 23.39
C ILE A 88 -3.44 -8.18 24.39
N THR A 89 -2.18 -8.53 24.17
CA THR A 89 -1.45 -9.52 24.99
C THR A 89 -0.79 -8.93 26.23
N GLN A 90 -1.05 -7.64 26.55
CA GLN A 90 -0.42 -6.90 27.66
C GLN A 90 1.12 -7.01 27.66
N ASN A 91 1.75 -7.04 26.48
CA ASN A 91 3.19 -7.23 26.28
C ASN A 91 3.77 -8.53 26.88
N ALA A 92 2.97 -9.58 27.06
CA ALA A 92 3.47 -10.87 27.53
C ALA A 92 4.47 -11.52 26.54
N ILE A 93 4.38 -11.17 25.26
CA ILE A 93 5.23 -11.71 24.18
C ILE A 93 6.05 -10.58 23.56
N PRO A 94 7.33 -10.81 23.24
CA PRO A 94 8.17 -9.78 22.64
C PRO A 94 7.75 -9.44 21.21
N LYS A 95 7.89 -8.15 20.83
CA LYS A 95 7.45 -7.59 19.55
C LYS A 95 7.98 -8.33 18.31
N TRP A 96 9.21 -8.86 18.37
CA TRP A 96 9.82 -9.57 17.25
C TRP A 96 9.06 -10.86 16.89
N ALA A 97 8.43 -11.53 17.86
CA ALA A 97 7.67 -12.75 17.61
C ALA A 97 6.39 -12.46 16.81
N PHE A 98 5.72 -11.34 17.11
CA PHE A 98 4.55 -10.90 16.33
C PHE A 98 4.91 -10.48 14.91
N MET A 99 6.08 -9.87 14.71
CA MET A 99 6.56 -9.52 13.38
C MET A 99 6.86 -10.77 12.54
N LEU A 100 7.48 -11.80 13.13
CA LEU A 100 7.71 -13.07 12.45
C LEU A 100 6.40 -13.77 12.08
N ALA A 101 5.43 -13.81 13.00
CA ALA A 101 4.11 -14.36 12.72
C ALA A 101 3.44 -13.63 11.53
N PHE A 102 3.50 -12.31 11.49
CA PHE A 102 2.95 -11.52 10.38
C PHE A 102 3.63 -11.84 9.04
N ILE A 103 4.96 -11.97 9.02
CA ILE A 103 5.71 -12.39 7.81
C ILE A 103 5.27 -13.77 7.35
N THR A 104 5.14 -14.74 8.27
CA THR A 104 4.73 -16.10 7.89
C THR A 104 3.32 -16.14 7.31
N ILE A 105 2.40 -15.32 7.82
CA ILE A 105 1.04 -15.22 7.27
C ILE A 105 1.07 -14.61 5.86
N ILE A 106 1.82 -13.52 5.67
CA ILE A 106 1.92 -12.87 4.35
C ILE A 106 2.52 -13.82 3.33
N LEU A 107 3.67 -14.43 3.63
CA LEU A 107 4.31 -15.38 2.71
C LEU A 107 3.43 -16.59 2.44
N GLY A 108 2.70 -17.08 3.45
CA GLY A 108 1.73 -18.16 3.27
C GLY A 108 0.60 -17.79 2.32
N LEU A 109 0.05 -16.58 2.45
CA LEU A 109 -0.98 -16.07 1.55
C LEU A 109 -0.45 -15.80 0.15
N GLU A 110 0.78 -15.31 0.01
CA GLU A 110 1.43 -15.07 -1.28
C GLU A 110 1.62 -16.39 -2.03
N VAL A 111 2.12 -17.44 -1.37
CA VAL A 111 2.31 -18.77 -1.99
C VAL A 111 0.98 -19.40 -2.40
N LEU A 112 -0.10 -19.17 -1.65
CA LEU A 112 -1.44 -19.70 -1.98
C LEU A 112 -2.17 -18.87 -3.03
N GLY A 113 -1.89 -17.56 -3.09
CA GLY A 113 -2.56 -16.60 -3.97
C GLY A 113 -2.03 -16.58 -5.39
N GLY A 114 -0.72 -16.83 -5.57
CA GLY A 114 -0.03 -16.72 -6.86
C GLY A 114 0.33 -15.29 -7.21
#